data_AF-A0A5P6P8A7-F1
#
_entry.id   AF-A0A5P6P8A7-F1
#
_cell.length_a   1.000
_cell.length_b   1.000
_cell.length_c   1.000
_cell.angle_alpha   90.00
_cell.angle_beta   90.00
_cell.angle_gamma   90.00
#
_symmetry.space_group_name_H-M   'P 1'
#
loop_
_entity.id
_entity.type
_entity.pdbx_description
1 polymer ?
#
loop_
_entity_poly.entity_id
_entity_poly.type
_entity_poly.pdbx_seq_one_letter_code
_entity_poly.pdbx_strand_id
1 'polypeptide(L)'
;MAEVGKPRDGPADTDSMIEWVLSHPGMSKWLKDALRSALDRNPFDVLNDLEILKHLSTARCRSALSSYYAEPDSGAVESVDKD
;
A
#
# COMPACT_ATOMS: atom_id res chain seq x y z
N MET A 1 -16.72 -35.96 26.87
CA MET A 1 -16.43 -34.52 27.04
C MET A 1 -14.93 -34.33 27.07
N ALA A 2 -14.35 -33.83 25.98
CA ALA A 2 -13.05 -33.18 25.94
C ALA A 2 -13.15 -32.22 24.76
N GLU A 3 -13.20 -30.91 25.06
CA GLU A 3 -13.39 -29.89 24.04
C GLU A 3 -12.20 -29.87 23.10
N VAL A 4 -12.49 -30.03 21.81
CA VAL A 4 -11.58 -29.73 20.70
C VAL A 4 -11.07 -28.31 20.92
N GLY A 5 -9.74 -28.19 21.05
CA GLY A 5 -9.08 -26.94 21.36
C GLY A 5 -9.59 -25.80 20.48
N LYS A 6 -10.19 -24.81 21.13
CA LYS A 6 -10.54 -23.52 20.54
C LYS A 6 -9.34 -23.01 19.71
N PRO A 7 -9.55 -22.56 18.46
CA PRO A 7 -8.47 -21.96 17.68
C PRO A 7 -7.85 -20.86 18.51
N ARG A 8 -6.53 -20.92 18.70
CA ARG A 8 -5.81 -19.87 19.41
C ARG A 8 -5.91 -18.62 18.53
N ASP A 9 -6.65 -17.62 18.98
CA ASP A 9 -6.64 -16.26 18.43
C ASP A 9 -5.24 -15.64 18.69
N GLY A 10 -4.20 -16.17 18.05
CA GLY A 10 -2.86 -15.61 17.98
C GLY A 10 -2.74 -14.66 16.78
N PRO A 11 -1.67 -13.86 16.66
CA PRO A 11 -1.44 -13.08 15.45
C PRO A 11 -1.51 -14.05 14.28
N ALA A 12 -2.41 -13.78 13.32
CA ALA A 12 -2.58 -14.66 12.18
C ALA A 12 -1.18 -14.97 11.61
N ASP A 13 -0.89 -16.24 11.42
CA ASP A 13 0.36 -16.69 10.82
C ASP A 13 0.64 -15.83 9.58
N THR A 14 1.86 -15.29 9.45
CA THR A 14 2.21 -14.34 8.38
C THR A 14 1.86 -14.95 7.01
N ASP A 15 2.03 -16.25 6.87
CA ASP A 15 1.66 -17.01 5.69
C ASP A 15 0.14 -17.00 5.46
N SER A 16 -0.67 -17.17 6.50
CA SER A 16 -2.14 -17.02 6.42
C SER A 16 -2.56 -15.60 6.02
N MET A 17 -1.84 -14.56 6.46
CA MET A 17 -2.11 -13.18 6.01
C MET A 17 -1.77 -13.00 4.53
N ILE A 18 -0.64 -13.56 4.07
CA ILE A 18 -0.24 -13.52 2.66
C ILE A 18 -1.28 -14.25 1.81
N GLU A 19 -1.70 -15.45 2.20
CA GLU A 19 -2.75 -16.21 1.51
C GLU A 19 -4.07 -15.45 1.41
N TRP A 20 -4.46 -14.76 2.49
CA TRP A 20 -5.63 -13.89 2.49
C TRP A 20 -5.51 -12.76 1.46
N VAL A 21 -4.35 -12.09 1.37
CA VAL A 21 -4.11 -11.03 0.37
C VAL A 21 -4.13 -11.61 -1.06
N LEU A 22 -3.53 -12.77 -1.27
CA LEU A 22 -3.49 -13.43 -2.57
C LEU A 22 -4.88 -13.85 -3.06
N SER A 23 -5.75 -14.32 -2.16
CA SER A 23 -7.13 -14.71 -2.46
C SER A 23 -8.10 -13.52 -2.57
N HIS A 24 -7.78 -12.35 -2.00
CA HIS A 24 -8.69 -11.20 -1.98
C HIS A 24 -8.91 -10.56 -3.36
N PRO A 25 -10.14 -10.49 -3.90
CA PRO A 25 -10.39 -9.96 -5.25
C PRO A 25 -10.11 -8.45 -5.39
N GLY A 26 -10.20 -7.69 -4.29
CA GLY A 26 -9.95 -6.24 -4.28
C GLY A 26 -8.47 -5.84 -4.25
N MET A 27 -7.55 -6.79 -4.10
CA MET A 27 -6.12 -6.49 -4.05
C MET A 27 -5.54 -6.37 -5.45
N SER A 28 -4.67 -5.37 -5.64
CA SER A 28 -4.09 -5.10 -6.95
C SER A 28 -3.26 -6.29 -7.45
N LYS A 29 -3.28 -6.50 -8.77
CA LYS A 29 -2.45 -7.52 -9.42
C LYS A 29 -0.97 -7.36 -9.06
N TRP A 30 -0.50 -6.11 -9.04
CA TRP A 30 0.89 -5.78 -8.69
C TRP A 30 1.28 -6.26 -7.29
N LEU A 31 0.43 -6.01 -6.28
CA LEU A 31 0.69 -6.45 -4.91
C LEU A 31 0.73 -7.98 -4.81
N LYS A 32 -0.21 -8.66 -5.47
CA LYS A 32 -0.25 -10.13 -5.48
C LYS A 32 0.96 -10.73 -6.16
N ASP A 33 1.39 -10.17 -7.27
CA ASP A 33 2.57 -10.63 -7.99
C ASP A 33 3.85 -10.42 -7.17
N ALA A 34 3.98 -9.27 -6.49
CA ALA A 34 5.09 -8.99 -5.59
C ALA A 34 5.16 -10.02 -4.44
N LEU A 35 4.03 -10.29 -3.77
CA LEU A 35 3.96 -11.28 -2.70
C LEU A 35 4.31 -12.69 -3.19
N ARG A 36 3.75 -13.13 -4.33
CA ARG A 36 4.10 -14.43 -4.91
C ARG A 36 5.59 -14.55 -5.21
N SER A 37 6.17 -13.51 -5.80
CA SER A 37 7.60 -13.51 -6.14
C SER A 37 8.52 -13.48 -4.92
N ALA A 38 8.05 -12.97 -3.78
CA ALA A 38 8.82 -12.91 -2.55
C ALA A 38 8.93 -14.26 -1.83
N LEU A 39 7.91 -15.14 -1.96
CA LEU A 39 7.87 -16.44 -1.28
C LEU A 39 9.03 -17.36 -1.70
N ASP A 40 9.50 -17.26 -2.94
CA ASP A 40 10.57 -18.11 -3.49
C ASP A 40 11.97 -17.49 -3.39
N ARG A 41 12.12 -16.32 -2.76
CA ARG A 41 13.37 -15.55 -2.71
C ARG A 41 14.04 -15.58 -1.34
N ASN A 42 15.34 -15.28 -1.31
CA ASN A 42 16.07 -15.09 -0.06
C ASN A 42 15.44 -13.94 0.74
N PRO A 43 15.09 -14.14 2.02
CA PRO A 43 14.38 -13.14 2.83
C PRO A 43 15.20 -11.86 3.07
N PHE A 44 16.53 -11.92 3.08
CA PHE A 44 17.38 -10.73 3.23
C PHE A 44 17.32 -9.85 1.98
N ASP A 45 17.36 -10.46 0.80
CA ASP A 45 17.24 -9.73 -0.48
C ASP A 45 15.85 -9.12 -0.60
N VAL A 46 14.79 -9.87 -0.24
CA VAL A 46 13.41 -9.37 -0.25
C VAL A 46 13.25 -8.20 0.70
N LEU A 47 13.78 -8.27 1.93
CA LEU A 47 13.69 -7.17 2.89
C LEU A 47 14.38 -5.91 2.39
N ASN A 48 15.57 -6.06 1.80
CA ASN A 48 16.31 -4.95 1.20
C ASN A 48 15.51 -4.32 0.03
N ASP A 49 15.00 -5.15 -0.87
CA ASP A 49 14.21 -4.70 -2.02
C ASP A 49 12.93 -3.99 -1.59
N LEU A 50 12.26 -4.45 -0.54
CA LEU A 50 11.05 -3.84 0.01
C LEU A 50 11.31 -2.45 0.59
N GLU A 51 12.42 -2.26 1.31
CA GLU A 51 12.77 -0.93 1.84
C GLU A 51 13.08 0.07 0.71
N ILE A 52 13.84 -0.36 -0.30
CA ILE A 52 14.12 0.44 -1.49
C ILE A 52 12.80 0.79 -2.21
N LEU A 53 11.95 -0.21 -2.47
CA LEU A 53 10.68 -0.04 -3.15
C LEU A 53 9.75 0.92 -2.41
N LYS A 54 9.64 0.78 -1.09
CA LYS A 54 8.86 1.67 -0.22
C LYS A 54 9.35 3.11 -0.32
N HIS A 55 10.66 3.33 -0.26
CA HIS A 55 11.25 4.66 -0.33
C HIS A 55 10.95 5.33 -1.68
N LEU A 56 11.24 4.64 -2.79
CA LEU A 56 11.03 5.16 -4.15
C LEU A 56 9.54 5.39 -4.46
N SER A 57 8.69 4.42 -4.14
CA SER A 57 7.25 4.51 -4.43
C SER A 57 6.58 5.62 -3.62
N THR A 58 6.93 5.75 -2.34
CA THR A 58 6.40 6.82 -1.48
C THR A 58 6.80 8.19 -2.02
N ALA A 59 8.07 8.38 -2.38
CA ALA A 59 8.55 9.64 -2.95
C ALA A 59 7.81 9.99 -4.26
N ARG A 60 7.68 9.02 -5.17
CA ARG A 60 6.96 9.19 -6.44
C ARG A 60 5.49 9.53 -6.22
N CYS A 61 4.78 8.78 -5.39
CA CYS A 61 3.36 9.01 -5.12
C CYS A 61 3.12 10.37 -4.45
N ARG A 62 3.98 10.78 -3.51
CA ARG A 62 3.90 12.11 -2.88
C ARG A 62 4.12 13.22 -3.91
N SER A 63 5.11 13.08 -4.78
CA SER A 63 5.34 14.04 -5.86
C SER A 63 4.14 14.13 -6.80
N ALA A 64 3.58 13.00 -7.23
CA ALA A 64 2.42 12.96 -8.11
C ALA A 64 1.17 13.58 -7.46
N LEU A 65 0.92 13.28 -6.18
CA LEU A 65 -0.21 13.86 -5.44
C LEU A 65 0.00 15.36 -5.19
N SER A 66 1.22 15.79 -4.85
CA SER A 66 1.53 17.21 -4.69
C SER A 66 1.23 17.98 -5.97
N SER A 67 1.58 17.45 -7.14
CA SER A 67 1.23 18.06 -8.42
C SER A 67 -0.28 18.09 -8.67
N TYR A 68 -1.01 17.05 -8.23
CA TYR A 68 -2.47 17.00 -8.37
C TYR A 68 -3.20 18.01 -7.46
N TYR A 69 -2.66 18.27 -6.28
CA TYR A 69 -3.22 19.24 -5.32
C TYR A 69 -2.63 20.66 -5.45
N ALA A 70 -1.69 20.90 -6.37
CA ALA A 70 -1.01 22.19 -6.53
C ALA A 70 -1.63 23.12 -7.59
N GLU A 71 -2.79 22.82 -8.16
CA GLU A 71 -3.51 23.76 -9.04
C GLU A 71 -4.27 24.85 -8.23
N PRO A 72 -4.43 26.06 -8.79
CA PRO A 72 -4.14 27.32 -8.10
C PRO A 72 -5.35 27.91 -7.37
N ASP A 73 -5.10 28.43 -6.17
CA ASP A 73 -5.83 29.59 -5.67
C ASP A 73 -5.43 30.81 -6.51
N SER A 74 -6.17 31.09 -7.59
CA SER A 74 -6.18 32.43 -8.18
C SER A 74 -7.40 32.65 -9.06
N GLY A 75 -8.52 32.93 -8.39
CA GLY A 75 -9.56 33.77 -8.92
C GLY A 75 -9.67 35.00 -8.04
N ALA A 76 -8.72 35.93 -8.19
CA ALA A 76 -8.89 37.28 -7.67
C ALA A 76 -10.24 37.80 -8.18
N VAL A 77 -11.18 38.04 -7.27
CA VAL A 77 -12.40 38.77 -7.59
C VAL A 77 -11.98 40.15 -8.09
N GLU A 78 -12.24 40.42 -9.36
CA GLU A 78 -12.09 41.74 -9.96
C GLU A 78 -12.74 42.79 -9.06
N SER A 79 -11.94 43.75 -8.60
CA SER A 79 -12.43 45.04 -8.12
C SER A 79 -13.14 45.75 -9.28
N VAL A 80 -14.43 45.51 -9.42
CA VAL A 80 -15.32 46.41 -10.17
C VAL A 80 -15.92 47.37 -9.16
N ASP A 81 -15.24 48.50 -8.95
CA ASP A 81 -15.92 49.74 -8.62
C ASP A 81 -15.73 50.66 -9.82
N LYS A 82 -16.80 50.67 -10.62
CA LYS A 82 -17.08 51.64 -11.67
C LYS A 82 -17.44 52.98 -11.05
N ASP A 83 -16.93 54.04 -11.68
CA ASP A 83 -17.48 55.41 -11.77
C ASP A 83 -17.84 56.16 -10.47
#